data_AF-A0A6C0F485-F1
#
_entry.id   AF-A0A6C0F485-F1
#
_cell.length_a   1.000
_cell.length_b   1.000
_cell.length_c   1.000
_cell.angle_alpha   90.00
_cell.angle_beta   90.00
_cell.angle_gamma   90.00
#
_symmetry.space_group_name_H-M   'P 1'
#
loop_
_entity.id
_entity.type
_entity.pdbx_description
1 polymer ?
#
loop_
_entity_poly.entity_id
_entity_poly.type
_entity_poly.pdbx_seq_one_letter_code
_entity_poly.pdbx_strand_id
1 'polypeptide(L)'
;MIYLTDNIYIKSDLFYYKNGDKEIKINDNNWHLYLSEYGWEKVHKRWIIKLNKLSDNKKKNSTFGCLDCGEGGNCLFNCISYALTPYSEYNNLEENIFILRSILSDNIDESLFSDIIEIYKISMANGEFEEDWDPFTITMSEFKEKIKQGGNEYWGDFLLLSILKKILKINIIILYSNTSKNEYYNYPLLHEYDKGLNTIILSYEDEIHFRLIGNYSEQQMIVLFNNNNIPNEVLRLINVLR
;
A
#
# COMPACT_ATOMS: atom_id res chain seq x y z
N MET A 1 -27.73 -0.14 0.58
CA MET A 1 -27.13 -0.73 -0.63
C MET A 1 -26.24 0.32 -1.24
N ILE A 2 -24.98 0.02 -1.49
CA ILE A 2 -23.98 0.97 -2.01
C ILE A 2 -23.41 0.35 -3.29
N TYR A 3 -23.47 1.07 -4.42
CA TYR A 3 -22.88 0.62 -5.66
C TYR A 3 -21.41 1.07 -5.73
N LEU A 4 -20.54 0.13 -6.08
CA LEU A 4 -19.13 0.41 -6.37
C LEU A 4 -18.90 0.61 -7.87
N THR A 5 -19.63 -0.14 -8.69
CA THR A 5 -19.74 0.01 -10.14
C THR A 5 -21.20 -0.18 -10.54
N ASP A 6 -21.52 -0.13 -11.84
CA ASP A 6 -22.86 -0.43 -12.34
C ASP A 6 -23.33 -1.87 -11.99
N ASN A 7 -22.38 -2.80 -11.85
CA ASN A 7 -22.66 -4.22 -11.59
C ASN A 7 -22.25 -4.68 -10.19
N ILE A 8 -21.30 -4.01 -9.53
CA ILE A 8 -20.83 -4.39 -8.19
C ILE A 8 -21.49 -3.52 -7.14
N TYR A 9 -22.04 -4.15 -6.10
CA TYR A 9 -22.61 -3.44 -4.97
C TYR A 9 -22.48 -4.20 -3.65
N ILE A 10 -22.65 -3.45 -2.56
CA ILE A 10 -22.64 -3.93 -1.18
C ILE A 10 -24.08 -3.94 -0.65
N LYS A 11 -24.50 -5.09 -0.12
CA LYS A 11 -25.82 -5.30 0.50
C LYS A 11 -25.65 -6.11 1.78
N SER A 12 -25.98 -5.49 2.92
CA SER A 12 -25.75 -6.06 4.26
C SER A 12 -24.30 -6.50 4.46
N ASP A 13 -23.35 -5.63 4.10
CA ASP A 13 -21.91 -5.86 4.18
C ASP A 13 -21.36 -6.98 3.29
N LEU A 14 -22.15 -7.50 2.36
CA LEU A 14 -21.73 -8.52 1.41
C LEU A 14 -21.60 -7.96 0.01
N PHE A 15 -20.54 -8.38 -0.70
CA PHE A 15 -20.37 -8.08 -2.11
C PHE A 15 -21.24 -8.94 -3.02
N TYR A 16 -21.88 -8.28 -3.98
CA TYR A 16 -22.68 -8.90 -5.02
C TYR A 16 -22.32 -8.35 -6.39
N TYR A 17 -22.50 -9.20 -7.40
CA TYR A 17 -22.38 -8.87 -8.81
C TYR A 17 -23.74 -9.02 -9.50
N LYS A 18 -24.13 -8.02 -10.28
CA LYS A 18 -25.33 -8.04 -11.11
C LYS A 18 -24.97 -8.48 -12.52
N ASN A 19 -25.56 -9.59 -12.97
CA ASN A 19 -25.45 -10.06 -14.35
C ASN A 19 -26.85 -10.15 -14.97
N GLY A 20 -27.31 -9.05 -15.57
CA GLY A 20 -28.69 -8.88 -15.99
C GLY A 20 -29.64 -8.95 -14.79
N ASP A 21 -30.56 -9.91 -14.80
CA ASP A 21 -31.52 -10.15 -13.70
C ASP A 21 -30.96 -11.04 -12.59
N LYS A 22 -29.75 -11.60 -12.76
CA LYS A 22 -29.14 -12.51 -11.77
C LYS A 22 -28.27 -11.73 -10.79
N GLU A 23 -28.50 -11.96 -9.51
CA GLU A 23 -27.65 -11.52 -8.40
C GLU A 23 -26.69 -12.67 -8.03
N ILE A 24 -25.38 -12.42 -8.13
CA ILE A 24 -24.33 -13.39 -7.80
C ILE A 24 -23.62 -12.91 -6.54
N LYS A 25 -23.65 -13.73 -5.49
CA LYS A 25 -22.87 -13.47 -4.27
C LYS A 25 -21.38 -13.70 -4.53
N ILE A 26 -20.57 -12.68 -4.24
CA ILE A 26 -19.12 -12.77 -4.33
C ILE A 26 -18.59 -13.50 -3.10
N ASN A 27 -17.61 -14.38 -3.29
CA ASN A 27 -16.99 -15.22 -2.27
C ASN A 27 -15.50 -15.50 -2.61
N ASP A 28 -14.84 -16.26 -1.73
CA ASP A 28 -13.41 -16.57 -1.81
C ASP A 28 -12.99 -17.33 -3.08
N ASN A 29 -13.91 -18.02 -3.75
CA ASN A 29 -13.64 -18.76 -4.99
C ASN A 29 -13.81 -17.90 -6.26
N ASN A 30 -14.59 -16.82 -6.20
CA ASN A 30 -14.98 -16.06 -7.39
C ASN A 30 -14.68 -14.56 -7.32
N TRP A 31 -14.14 -14.04 -6.21
CA TRP A 31 -13.87 -12.60 -6.04
C TRP A 31 -13.11 -12.00 -7.23
N HIS A 32 -12.07 -12.68 -7.69
CA HIS A 32 -11.20 -12.22 -8.77
C HIS A 32 -11.86 -12.18 -10.15
N LEU A 33 -13.01 -12.83 -10.33
CA LEU A 33 -13.77 -12.81 -11.59
C LEU A 33 -14.67 -11.58 -11.67
N TYR A 34 -15.14 -11.09 -10.53
CA TYR A 34 -16.13 -10.02 -10.47
C TYR A 34 -15.50 -8.71 -10.01
N LEU A 35 -14.68 -8.73 -8.95
CA LEU A 35 -14.03 -7.52 -8.44
C LEU A 35 -12.93 -6.99 -9.37
N SER A 36 -12.54 -7.72 -10.41
CA SER A 36 -11.69 -7.19 -11.47
C SER A 36 -12.34 -6.05 -12.24
N GLU A 37 -13.68 -5.98 -12.31
CA GLU A 37 -14.39 -4.83 -12.88
C GLU A 37 -14.17 -3.56 -12.04
N TYR A 38 -13.94 -3.71 -10.73
CA TYR A 38 -13.55 -2.61 -9.84
C TYR A 38 -12.03 -2.30 -9.88
N GLY A 39 -11.23 -3.16 -10.51
CA GLY A 39 -9.77 -3.02 -10.60
C GLY A 39 -8.97 -3.97 -9.69
N TRP A 40 -9.63 -4.86 -8.94
CA TRP A 40 -8.92 -5.86 -8.14
C TRP A 40 -8.37 -7.00 -9.00
N GLU A 41 -7.07 -7.21 -8.93
CA GLU A 41 -6.39 -8.31 -9.60
C GLU A 41 -5.76 -9.26 -8.59
N LYS A 42 -5.45 -10.49 -8.98
CA LYS A 42 -4.65 -11.36 -8.10
C LYS A 42 -3.24 -10.81 -7.95
N VAL A 43 -2.69 -10.90 -6.73
CA VAL A 43 -1.26 -10.67 -6.52
C VAL A 43 -0.42 -11.58 -7.43
N HIS A 44 0.81 -11.17 -7.74
CA HIS A 44 1.69 -11.94 -8.61
C HIS A 44 1.82 -13.42 -8.17
N LYS A 45 1.90 -14.35 -9.12
CA LYS A 45 1.90 -15.81 -8.85
C LYS A 45 2.97 -16.24 -7.84
N ARG A 46 4.13 -15.59 -7.83
CA ARG A 46 5.20 -15.87 -6.86
C ARG A 46 4.77 -15.54 -5.43
N TRP A 47 4.04 -14.45 -5.23
CA TRP A 47 3.45 -14.09 -3.94
C TRP A 47 2.36 -15.07 -3.52
N ILE A 48 1.47 -15.47 -4.44
CA ILE A 48 0.48 -16.51 -4.17
C ILE A 48 1.16 -17.78 -3.64
N ILE A 49 2.23 -18.24 -4.32
CA ILE A 49 2.97 -19.44 -3.90
C ILE A 49 3.61 -19.26 -2.52
N LYS A 50 4.22 -18.10 -2.25
CA LYS A 50 4.87 -17.81 -0.96
C LYS A 50 3.86 -17.77 0.19
N LEU A 51 2.79 -16.98 0.04
CA LEU A 51 1.75 -16.84 1.06
C LEU A 51 1.02 -18.16 1.29
N ASN A 52 0.68 -18.89 0.22
CA ASN A 52 0.07 -20.21 0.34
C ASN A 52 0.99 -21.21 1.06
N LYS A 53 2.31 -21.14 0.91
CA LYS A 53 3.24 -22.01 1.67
C LYS A 53 3.19 -21.72 3.17
N LEU A 54 3.08 -20.45 3.54
CA LEU A 54 3.06 -19.99 4.93
C LEU A 54 1.68 -20.15 5.60
N SER A 55 0.61 -20.23 4.82
CA SER A 55 -0.75 -20.35 5.35
C SER A 55 -1.03 -21.74 5.93
N ASP A 56 -1.73 -21.81 7.07
CA ASP A 56 -2.22 -23.08 7.62
C ASP A 56 -3.37 -23.66 6.77
N ASN A 57 -4.18 -22.78 6.17
CA ASN A 57 -5.35 -23.14 5.41
C ASN A 57 -5.07 -23.07 3.90
N LYS A 58 -4.75 -24.20 3.30
CA LYS A 58 -4.46 -24.27 1.85
C LYS A 58 -5.75 -24.09 1.04
N LYS A 59 -5.99 -22.86 0.57
CA LYS A 59 -7.09 -22.55 -0.35
C LYS A 59 -6.69 -22.82 -1.80
N LYS A 60 -7.63 -23.27 -2.62
CA LYS A 60 -7.42 -23.47 -4.07
C LYS A 60 -7.27 -22.15 -4.81
N ASN A 61 -8.04 -21.14 -4.39
CA ASN A 61 -7.94 -19.79 -4.91
C ASN A 61 -7.22 -18.88 -3.91
N SER A 62 -6.31 -18.04 -4.40
CA SER A 62 -5.71 -16.98 -3.57
C SER A 62 -6.80 -16.00 -3.13
N THR A 63 -6.79 -15.62 -1.87
CA THR A 63 -7.63 -14.52 -1.35
C THR A 63 -6.92 -13.17 -1.43
N PHE A 64 -5.63 -13.13 -1.77
CA PHE A 64 -4.91 -11.86 -1.90
C PHE A 64 -5.12 -11.25 -3.28
N GLY A 65 -5.46 -9.96 -3.29
CA GLY A 65 -5.53 -9.14 -4.49
C GLY A 65 -4.70 -7.86 -4.37
N CYS A 66 -4.35 -7.28 -5.52
CA CYS A 66 -3.79 -5.94 -5.64
C CYS A 66 -4.81 -5.01 -6.29
N LEU A 67 -4.90 -3.79 -5.80
CA LEU A 67 -5.63 -2.68 -6.41
C LEU A 67 -4.62 -1.61 -6.83
N ASP A 68 -4.70 -1.17 -8.07
CA ASP A 68 -4.02 0.04 -8.50
C ASP A 68 -4.84 1.25 -8.02
N CYS A 69 -4.24 2.08 -7.18
CA CYS A 69 -4.91 3.25 -6.59
C CYS A 69 -4.63 4.54 -7.36
N GLY A 70 -3.89 4.49 -8.47
CA GLY A 70 -3.68 5.63 -9.36
C GLY A 70 -2.23 5.82 -9.78
N GLU A 71 -2.05 6.62 -10.82
CA GLU A 71 -0.80 6.79 -11.55
C GLU A 71 -0.09 8.13 -11.25
N GLY A 72 0.96 8.43 -12.02
CA GLY A 72 1.59 9.76 -12.07
C GLY A 72 2.43 10.12 -10.85
N GLY A 73 3.22 9.18 -10.31
CA GLY A 73 4.13 9.41 -9.18
C GLY A 73 3.48 9.52 -7.80
N ASN A 74 2.16 9.32 -7.71
CA ASN A 74 1.40 9.39 -6.45
C ASN A 74 0.91 8.04 -5.93
N CYS A 75 1.26 6.93 -6.59
CA CYS A 75 0.78 5.58 -6.29
C CYS A 75 0.90 5.21 -4.80
N LEU A 76 2.02 5.55 -4.15
CA LEU A 76 2.20 5.31 -2.71
C LEU A 76 1.13 6.02 -1.86
N PHE A 77 0.98 7.33 -2.06
CA PHE A 77 0.07 8.17 -1.29
C PHE A 77 -1.39 7.82 -1.58
N ASN A 78 -1.69 7.46 -2.84
CA ASN A 78 -3.00 6.95 -3.23
C ASN A 78 -3.35 5.65 -2.49
N CYS A 79 -2.42 4.69 -2.42
CA CYS A 79 -2.64 3.43 -1.71
C CYS A 79 -2.91 3.67 -0.21
N ILE A 80 -2.11 4.52 0.43
CA ILE A 80 -2.27 4.86 1.85
C ILE A 80 -3.61 5.57 2.07
N SER A 81 -3.93 6.57 1.25
CA SER A 81 -5.19 7.30 1.35
C SER A 81 -6.38 6.35 1.21
N TYR A 82 -6.41 5.54 0.14
CA TYR A 82 -7.47 4.57 -0.11
C TYR A 82 -7.68 3.61 1.07
N ALA A 83 -6.59 3.11 1.67
CA ALA A 83 -6.67 2.18 2.80
C ALA A 83 -7.24 2.81 4.08
N LEU A 84 -7.04 4.11 4.28
CA LEU A 84 -7.43 4.82 5.50
C LEU A 84 -8.79 5.53 5.37
N THR A 85 -9.18 5.94 4.17
CA THR A 85 -10.43 6.65 3.85
C THR A 85 -11.68 6.07 4.52
N PRO A 86 -11.94 4.74 4.52
CA PRO A 86 -13.17 4.19 5.09
C PRO A 86 -13.30 4.35 6.61
N TYR A 87 -12.27 4.86 7.29
CA TYR A 87 -12.18 4.90 8.75
C TYR A 87 -12.33 6.34 9.26
N SER A 88 -13.30 6.54 10.16
CA SER A 88 -13.72 7.87 10.65
C SER A 88 -12.61 8.74 11.21
N GLU A 89 -11.55 8.13 11.73
CA GLU A 89 -10.37 8.82 12.28
C GLU A 89 -9.48 9.46 11.19
N TYR A 90 -9.66 9.07 9.92
CA TYR A 90 -8.90 9.51 8.75
C TYR A 90 -9.75 10.16 7.65
N ASN A 91 -11.04 10.43 7.90
CA ASN A 91 -12.00 10.98 6.91
C ASN A 91 -11.52 12.26 6.19
N ASN A 92 -10.61 13.03 6.79
CA ASN A 92 -10.04 14.22 6.14
C ASN A 92 -9.06 13.89 4.98
N LEU A 93 -8.65 12.62 4.82
CA LEU A 93 -7.78 12.16 3.73
C LEU A 93 -8.54 11.75 2.47
N GLU A 94 -9.86 11.54 2.59
CA GLU A 94 -10.75 10.89 1.62
C GLU A 94 -10.72 11.55 0.22
N GLU A 95 -10.45 12.85 0.14
CA GLU A 95 -10.56 13.60 -1.12
C GLU A 95 -9.23 14.22 -1.60
N ASN A 96 -8.13 14.08 -0.86
CA ASN A 96 -6.94 14.86 -1.20
C ASN A 96 -5.61 14.29 -0.72
N ILE A 97 -4.91 13.59 -1.62
CA ILE A 97 -3.51 13.16 -1.41
C ILE A 97 -2.56 14.30 -1.05
N PHE A 98 -2.85 15.54 -1.47
CA PHE A 98 -2.05 16.71 -1.11
C PHE A 98 -2.17 17.04 0.37
N ILE A 99 -3.25 16.65 1.06
CA ILE A 99 -3.34 16.74 2.52
C ILE A 99 -2.31 15.81 3.16
N LEU A 100 -2.24 14.55 2.72
CA LEU A 100 -1.27 13.59 3.26
C LEU A 100 0.17 14.05 3.02
N ARG A 101 0.46 14.56 1.82
CA ARG A 101 1.76 15.15 1.47
C ARG A 101 2.08 16.41 2.28
N SER A 102 1.09 17.26 2.54
CA SER A 102 1.25 18.45 3.37
C SER A 102 1.55 18.08 4.82
N ILE A 103 0.79 17.14 5.40
CA ILE A 103 1.06 16.62 6.75
C ILE A 103 2.48 16.05 6.83
N LEU A 104 2.89 15.25 5.85
CA LEU A 104 4.26 14.71 5.78
C LEU A 104 5.31 15.82 5.76
N SER A 105 5.15 16.80 4.87
CA SER A 105 6.05 17.95 4.71
C SER A 105 6.15 18.81 5.99
N ASP A 106 5.02 19.04 6.66
CA ASP A 106 4.97 19.83 7.89
C ASP A 106 5.66 19.14 9.07
N ASN A 107 5.71 17.80 9.07
CA ASN A 107 6.38 16.99 10.10
C ASN A 107 7.89 16.83 9.87
N ILE A 108 8.48 17.44 8.83
CA ILE A 108 9.92 17.44 8.62
C ILE A 108 10.54 18.62 9.36
N ASP A 109 11.31 18.33 10.41
CA ASP A 109 12.14 19.32 11.09
C ASP A 109 13.56 19.37 10.50
N GLU A 110 14.39 20.28 11.01
CA GLU A 110 15.78 20.46 10.52
C GLU A 110 16.64 19.20 10.70
N SER A 111 16.42 18.44 11.78
CA SER A 111 17.18 17.22 12.06
C SER A 111 16.82 16.15 11.04
N LEU A 112 15.52 15.90 10.84
CA LEU A 112 15.02 14.92 9.90
C LEU A 112 15.37 15.29 8.47
N PHE A 113 15.28 16.58 8.11
CA PHE A 113 15.76 17.07 6.82
C PHE A 113 17.24 16.76 6.62
N SER A 114 18.09 17.09 7.61
CA SER A 114 19.54 16.81 7.53
C SER A 114 19.81 15.32 7.34
N ASP A 115 19.15 14.45 8.11
CA ASP A 115 19.34 13.01 8.01
C ASP A 115 18.93 12.46 6.63
N ILE A 116 17.78 12.91 6.11
CA ILE A 116 17.29 12.50 4.79
C ILE A 116 18.23 12.96 3.68
N ILE A 117 18.63 14.24 3.69
CA ILE A 117 19.49 14.81 2.66
C ILE A 117 20.87 14.17 2.64
N GLU A 118 21.45 13.83 3.79
CA GLU A 118 22.72 13.10 3.83
C GLU A 118 22.61 11.72 3.17
N ILE A 119 21.49 11.02 3.35
CA ILE A 119 21.25 9.75 2.65
C ILE A 119 21.18 9.99 1.13
N TYR A 120 20.45 11.02 0.68
CA TYR A 120 20.36 11.32 -0.75
C TYR A 120 21.67 11.78 -1.38
N LYS A 121 22.53 12.52 -0.65
CA LYS A 121 23.88 12.84 -1.11
C LYS A 121 24.70 11.57 -1.35
N ILE A 122 24.59 10.59 -0.46
CA ILE A 122 25.26 9.29 -0.61
C ILE A 122 24.69 8.53 -1.81
N SER A 123 23.35 8.46 -1.95
CA SER A 123 22.70 7.84 -3.12
C SER A 123 23.15 8.48 -4.42
N MET A 124 23.24 9.82 -4.49
CA MET A 124 23.69 10.53 -5.68
C MET A 124 25.15 10.25 -6.00
N ALA A 125 26.02 10.21 -4.99
CA ALA A 125 27.43 9.85 -5.17
C ALA A 125 27.63 8.43 -5.72
N ASN A 126 26.66 7.53 -5.50
CA ASN A 126 26.67 6.17 -6.02
C ASN A 126 25.88 5.99 -7.34
N GLY A 127 25.25 7.05 -7.86
CA GLY A 127 24.42 6.99 -9.07
C GLY A 127 23.06 6.31 -8.88
N GLU A 128 22.55 6.27 -7.64
CA GLU A 128 21.27 5.65 -7.26
C GLU A 128 20.16 6.68 -6.99
N PHE A 129 20.47 7.97 -7.16
CA PHE A 129 19.52 9.05 -6.94
C PHE A 129 18.90 9.47 -8.28
N GLU A 130 17.60 9.20 -8.45
CA GLU A 130 16.89 9.33 -9.72
C GLU A 130 16.00 10.58 -9.82
N GLU A 131 16.01 11.46 -8.82
CA GLU A 131 15.21 12.68 -8.81
C GLU A 131 15.87 13.81 -9.61
N ASP A 132 15.06 14.80 -10.00
CA ASP A 132 15.48 15.91 -10.89
C ASP A 132 16.17 17.09 -10.20
N TRP A 133 16.31 17.03 -8.88
CA TRP A 133 16.90 18.07 -8.03
C TRP A 133 18.22 17.61 -7.40
N ASP A 134 19.00 18.55 -6.85
CA ASP A 134 20.34 18.26 -6.32
C ASP A 134 20.36 18.25 -4.77
N PRO A 135 20.60 17.10 -4.12
CA PRO A 135 20.65 17.00 -2.65
C PRO A 135 21.82 17.79 -2.03
N PHE A 136 22.84 18.18 -2.79
CA PHE A 136 23.93 19.03 -2.29
C PHE A 136 23.54 20.50 -2.16
N THR A 137 22.49 20.95 -2.85
CA THR A 137 22.12 22.36 -2.94
C THR A 137 20.68 22.66 -2.49
N ILE A 138 19.81 21.66 -2.42
CA ILE A 138 18.41 21.85 -2.01
C ILE A 138 18.29 22.37 -0.57
N THR A 139 17.41 23.35 -0.36
CA THR A 139 17.04 23.86 0.97
C THR A 139 15.88 23.08 1.57
N MET A 140 15.71 23.15 2.90
CA MET A 140 14.57 22.51 3.58
C MET A 140 13.23 23.01 3.03
N SER A 141 13.12 24.30 2.71
CA SER A 141 11.89 24.87 2.15
C SER A 141 11.59 24.27 0.77
N GLU A 142 12.58 24.17 -0.11
CA GLU A 142 12.40 23.58 -1.45
C GLU A 142 12.05 22.10 -1.37
N PHE A 143 12.72 21.35 -0.48
CA PHE A 143 12.43 19.94 -0.25
C PHE A 143 11.00 19.71 0.24
N LYS A 144 10.55 20.53 1.19
CA LYS A 144 9.16 20.51 1.67
C LYS A 144 8.15 20.78 0.56
N GLU A 145 8.46 21.70 -0.35
CA GLU A 145 7.60 21.98 -1.51
C GLU A 145 7.60 20.83 -2.53
N LYS A 146 8.75 20.20 -2.81
CA LYS A 146 8.83 18.99 -3.64
C LYS A 146 7.95 17.86 -3.10
N ILE A 147 7.95 17.63 -1.79
CA ILE A 147 7.07 16.64 -1.13
C ILE A 147 5.60 16.97 -1.33
N LYS A 148 5.22 18.24 -1.14
CA LYS A 148 3.83 18.71 -1.28
C LYS A 148 3.32 18.57 -2.71
N GLN A 149 4.13 18.98 -3.68
CA GLN A 149 3.79 18.89 -5.12
C GLN A 149 3.64 17.43 -5.54
N GLY A 150 4.61 16.60 -5.17
CA GLY A 150 4.57 15.18 -5.45
C GLY A 150 4.49 14.86 -6.94
N GLY A 151 3.80 13.77 -7.26
CA GLY A 151 3.73 13.26 -8.63
C GLY A 151 5.12 13.02 -9.22
N ASN A 152 5.35 13.47 -10.45
CA ASN A 152 6.66 13.30 -11.12
C ASN A 152 7.78 14.19 -10.56
N GLU A 153 7.47 15.10 -9.63
CA GLU A 153 8.48 15.95 -8.98
C GLU A 153 9.14 15.25 -7.80
N TYR A 154 8.44 14.28 -7.20
CA TYR A 154 8.99 13.48 -6.11
C TYR A 154 8.21 12.19 -5.86
N TRP A 155 8.85 11.07 -6.17
CA TRP A 155 8.29 9.74 -5.93
C TRP A 155 8.47 9.39 -4.45
N GLY A 156 7.44 8.83 -3.84
CA GLY A 156 7.53 8.44 -2.43
C GLY A 156 8.51 7.28 -2.24
N ASP A 157 9.44 7.40 -1.30
CA ASP A 157 10.49 6.39 -1.05
C ASP A 157 10.36 5.72 0.34
N PHE A 158 11.31 4.85 0.67
CA PHE A 158 11.33 4.14 1.95
C PHE A 158 11.63 5.04 3.16
N LEU A 159 12.27 6.19 2.96
CA LEU A 159 12.50 7.18 4.03
C LEU A 159 11.18 7.86 4.38
N LEU A 160 10.42 8.31 3.39
CA LEU A 160 9.08 8.87 3.60
C LEU A 160 8.13 7.86 4.23
N LEU A 161 8.18 6.60 3.82
CA LEU A 161 7.39 5.53 4.44
C LEU A 161 7.64 5.39 5.94
N SER A 162 8.90 5.53 6.37
CA SER A 162 9.28 5.47 7.78
C SER A 162 8.70 6.64 8.59
N ILE A 163 8.58 7.81 7.97
CA ILE A 163 7.97 9.01 8.56
C ILE A 163 6.45 8.87 8.58
N LEU A 164 5.85 8.43 7.47
CA LEU A 164 4.41 8.20 7.34
C LEU A 164 3.90 7.20 8.37
N LYS A 165 4.63 6.12 8.65
CA LYS A 165 4.30 5.21 9.76
C LYS A 165 4.17 5.96 11.09
N LYS A 166 5.11 6.85 11.43
CA LYS A 166 5.10 7.60 12.70
C LYS A 166 3.93 8.58 12.77
N ILE A 167 3.69 9.31 11.69
CA ILE A 167 2.60 10.30 11.58
C ILE A 167 1.24 9.61 11.70
N LEU A 168 1.02 8.56 10.92
CA LEU A 168 -0.27 7.91 10.78
C LEU A 168 -0.52 6.85 11.87
N LYS A 169 0.52 6.45 12.60
CA LYS A 169 0.50 5.39 13.61
C LYS A 169 -0.04 4.07 13.04
N ILE A 170 0.53 3.65 11.91
CA ILE A 170 0.19 2.38 11.25
C ILE A 170 1.45 1.55 11.00
N ASN A 171 1.30 0.23 10.96
CA ASN A 171 2.28 -0.66 10.34
C ASN A 171 2.14 -0.60 8.82
N ILE A 172 3.28 -0.67 8.13
CA ILE A 172 3.34 -0.79 6.68
C ILE A 172 4.16 -2.05 6.39
N ILE A 173 3.59 -2.98 5.64
CA ILE A 173 4.27 -4.18 5.15
C ILE A 173 4.39 -4.04 3.64
N ILE A 174 5.56 -4.34 3.08
CA ILE A 174 5.81 -4.19 1.65
C ILE A 174 6.23 -5.52 1.04
N LEU A 175 5.43 -5.97 0.08
CA LEU A 175 5.75 -7.11 -0.76
C LEU A 175 6.51 -6.62 -2.00
N TYR A 176 7.84 -6.65 -1.93
CA TYR A 176 8.70 -6.27 -3.05
C TYR A 176 8.64 -7.32 -4.16
N SER A 177 8.46 -6.85 -5.39
CA SER A 177 8.42 -7.67 -6.60
C SER A 177 9.30 -7.04 -7.67
N ASN A 178 10.30 -7.78 -8.16
CA ASN A 178 11.01 -7.42 -9.38
C ASN A 178 10.87 -8.58 -10.36
N THR A 179 10.09 -8.37 -11.42
CA THR A 179 9.77 -9.37 -12.43
C THR A 179 10.98 -9.68 -13.30
N SER A 180 11.79 -8.67 -13.61
CA SER A 180 13.00 -8.80 -14.44
C SER A 180 14.11 -9.57 -13.73
N LYS A 181 14.33 -9.30 -12.43
CA LYS A 181 15.30 -10.00 -11.57
C LYS A 181 14.73 -11.29 -10.97
N ASN A 182 13.41 -11.51 -11.10
CA ASN A 182 12.65 -12.58 -10.44
C ASN A 182 12.88 -12.60 -8.90
N GLU A 183 12.91 -11.42 -8.29
CA GLU A 183 13.09 -11.21 -6.86
C GLU A 183 11.75 -10.91 -6.17
N TYR A 184 11.50 -11.61 -5.06
CA TYR A 184 10.26 -11.48 -4.31
C TYR A 184 10.57 -11.62 -2.82
N TYR A 185 10.44 -10.58 -2.03
CA TYR A 185 10.74 -10.62 -0.60
C TYR A 185 9.94 -9.55 0.17
N ASN A 186 9.80 -9.76 1.49
CA ASN A 186 9.26 -8.72 2.35
C ASN A 186 10.33 -7.62 2.47
N TYR A 187 10.05 -6.43 1.96
CA TYR A 187 11.02 -5.35 1.97
C TYR A 187 11.32 -4.94 3.42
N PRO A 188 12.60 -4.94 3.83
CA PRO A 188 12.96 -4.58 5.19
C PRO A 188 12.75 -3.08 5.41
N LEU A 189 11.92 -2.73 6.38
CA LEU A 189 11.77 -1.36 6.84
C LEU A 189 12.52 -1.17 8.16
N LEU A 190 12.91 0.07 8.45
CA LEU A 190 13.69 0.45 9.65
C LEU A 190 12.87 0.42 10.95
N HIS A 191 11.78 -0.34 10.99
CA HIS A 191 10.87 -0.36 12.12
C HIS A 191 10.28 -1.75 12.36
N GLU A 192 10.03 -2.06 13.62
CA GLU A 192 9.37 -3.29 14.02
C GLU A 192 7.85 -3.22 13.84
N TYR A 193 7.24 -4.39 13.76
CA TYR A 193 5.79 -4.55 13.73
C TYR A 193 5.20 -4.31 15.12
N ASP A 194 4.24 -3.39 15.22
CA ASP A 194 3.54 -3.09 16.47
C ASP A 194 2.13 -3.68 16.46
N LYS A 195 1.87 -4.65 17.35
CA LYS A 195 0.57 -5.33 17.45
C LYS A 195 -0.59 -4.40 17.84
N GLY A 196 -0.30 -3.23 18.39
CA GLY A 196 -1.29 -2.22 18.77
C GLY A 196 -1.74 -1.32 17.62
N LEU A 197 -1.07 -1.38 16.46
CA LEU A 197 -1.36 -0.50 15.33
C LEU A 197 -2.10 -1.24 14.21
N ASN A 198 -2.95 -0.51 13.49
CA ASN A 198 -3.49 -0.97 12.22
C ASN A 198 -2.37 -1.14 11.20
N THR A 199 -2.57 -1.99 10.20
CA THR A 199 -1.56 -2.44 9.24
C THR A 199 -2.11 -2.33 7.84
N ILE A 200 -1.36 -1.70 6.95
CA ILE A 200 -1.58 -1.76 5.51
C ILE A 200 -0.52 -2.64 4.86
N ILE A 201 -0.85 -3.24 3.73
CA ILE A 201 0.08 -4.05 2.96
C ILE A 201 0.17 -3.44 1.56
N LEU A 202 1.38 -3.19 1.09
CA LEU A 202 1.66 -2.62 -0.22
C LEU A 202 2.41 -3.65 -1.08
N SER A 203 2.13 -3.69 -2.37
CA SER A 203 3.00 -4.29 -3.38
C SER A 203 3.92 -3.19 -3.90
N TYR A 204 5.24 -3.40 -3.92
CA TYR A 204 6.18 -2.51 -4.60
C TYR A 204 6.76 -3.25 -5.80
N GLU A 205 6.43 -2.80 -6.99
CA GLU A 205 6.59 -3.52 -8.24
C GLU A 205 7.61 -2.82 -9.15
N ASP A 206 8.62 -3.60 -9.57
CA ASP A 206 9.64 -3.24 -10.55
C ASP A 206 10.36 -1.92 -10.26
N GLU A 207 10.51 -1.59 -8.98
CA GLU A 207 11.18 -0.39 -8.47
C GLU A 207 10.46 0.93 -8.82
N ILE A 208 9.25 0.88 -9.38
CA ILE A 208 8.57 2.09 -9.92
C ILE A 208 7.14 2.30 -9.44
N HIS A 209 6.46 1.26 -8.94
CA HIS A 209 5.01 1.34 -8.72
C HIS A 209 4.54 0.70 -7.42
N PHE A 210 3.65 1.39 -6.69
CA PHE A 210 2.99 0.87 -5.50
C PHE A 210 1.54 0.51 -5.78
N ARG A 211 1.12 -0.68 -5.33
CA ARG A 211 -0.28 -1.12 -5.34
C ARG A 211 -0.74 -1.47 -3.93
N LEU A 212 -2.02 -1.32 -3.66
CA LEU A 212 -2.60 -1.69 -2.37
C LEU A 212 -2.93 -3.19 -2.37
N ILE A 213 -2.46 -3.91 -1.36
CA ILE A 213 -2.80 -5.33 -1.20
C ILE A 213 -4.01 -5.47 -0.27
N GLY A 214 -5.03 -6.15 -0.79
CA GLY A 214 -6.21 -6.57 -0.03
C GLY A 214 -6.23 -8.08 0.20
N ASN A 215 -6.96 -8.49 1.23
CA ASN A 215 -7.30 -9.90 1.48
C ASN A 215 -8.81 -10.08 1.48
N TYR A 216 -9.30 -10.91 0.56
CA TYR A 216 -10.69 -11.27 0.48
C TYR A 216 -11.06 -12.25 1.60
N SER A 217 -11.67 -11.71 2.65
CA SER A 217 -12.11 -12.44 3.84
C SER A 217 -13.41 -11.85 4.35
N GLU A 218 -14.18 -12.64 5.10
CA GLU A 218 -15.47 -12.20 5.64
C GLU A 218 -16.44 -11.62 4.58
N GLN A 219 -16.32 -12.09 3.33
CA GLN A 219 -17.11 -11.66 2.17
C GLN A 219 -16.84 -10.22 1.70
N GLN A 220 -15.72 -9.63 2.15
CA GLN A 220 -15.23 -8.31 1.75
C GLN A 220 -13.76 -8.35 1.34
N MET A 221 -13.28 -7.29 0.70
CA MET A 221 -11.86 -7.07 0.45
C MET A 221 -11.31 -6.17 1.55
N ILE A 222 -10.61 -6.76 2.51
CA ILE A 222 -10.03 -6.03 3.64
C ILE A 222 -8.68 -5.46 3.21
N VAL A 223 -8.45 -4.17 3.44
CA VAL A 223 -7.19 -3.47 3.10
C VAL A 223 -6.49 -2.86 4.31
N LEU A 224 -7.22 -2.61 5.39
CA LEU A 224 -6.68 -2.18 6.68
C LEU A 224 -6.90 -3.29 7.71
N PHE A 225 -5.79 -3.79 8.26
CA PHE A 225 -5.78 -4.92 9.17
C PHE A 225 -5.41 -4.50 10.58
N ASN A 226 -5.96 -5.14 11.60
CA ASN A 226 -5.41 -5.12 12.95
C ASN A 226 -4.74 -6.47 13.25
N ASN A 227 -4.10 -6.59 14.41
CA ASN A 227 -3.42 -7.83 14.79
C ASN A 227 -4.34 -9.06 14.90
N ASN A 228 -5.67 -8.88 14.95
CA ASN A 228 -6.63 -9.98 15.04
C ASN A 228 -7.13 -10.48 13.68
N ASN A 229 -7.15 -9.63 12.65
CA ASN A 229 -7.68 -9.98 11.33
C ASN A 229 -6.62 -10.05 10.23
N ILE A 230 -5.38 -9.61 10.49
CA ILE A 230 -4.28 -9.77 9.55
C ILE A 230 -4.02 -11.26 9.27
N PRO A 231 -3.88 -11.70 8.00
CA PRO A 231 -3.66 -13.11 7.70
C PRO A 231 -2.38 -13.67 8.35
N ASN A 232 -2.47 -14.85 8.98
CA ASN A 232 -1.32 -15.47 9.66
C ASN A 232 -0.11 -15.69 8.75
N GLU A 233 -0.32 -16.02 7.48
CA GLU A 233 0.76 -16.11 6.49
C GLU A 233 1.56 -14.81 6.31
N VAL A 234 0.92 -13.65 6.48
CA VAL A 234 1.60 -12.34 6.44
C VAL A 234 2.43 -12.16 7.71
N LEU A 235 1.88 -12.47 8.90
CA LEU A 235 2.64 -12.41 10.16
C LEU A 235 3.85 -13.36 10.17
N ARG A 236 3.71 -14.54 9.57
CA ARG A 236 4.84 -15.48 9.37
C ARG A 236 5.86 -14.96 8.38
N LEU A 237 5.41 -14.31 7.30
CA LEU A 237 6.30 -13.72 6.30
C LEU A 237 7.23 -12.66 6.92
N ILE A 238 6.71 -11.89 7.87
CA ILE A 238 7.47 -10.85 8.59
C ILE A 238 8.11 -11.36 9.91
N ASN A 239 8.11 -12.67 10.15
CA ASN A 239 8.69 -13.32 11.34
C ASN A 239 8.08 -12.88 12.70
N VAL A 240 6.86 -12.36 12.72
CA VAL A 240 6.13 -12.02 13.96
C VAL A 240 5.46 -13.24 14.57
N LEU A 241 4.94 -14.13 13.72
CA LEU A 241 4.38 -15.43 14.10
C LEU A 241 5.35 -16.52 13.65
N ARG A 242 5.72 -17.42 14.56
CA ARG A 242 6.58 -18.58 14.26
C ARG A 242 5.75 -19.83 14.05
#